data_AF-A0A356E9F6-F1
#
_entry.id   AF-A0A356E9F6-F1
#
_cell.length_a   1.000
_cell.length_b   1.000
_cell.length_c   1.000
_cell.angle_alpha   90.00
_cell.angle_beta   90.00
_cell.angle_gamma   90.00
#
_symmetry.space_group_name_H-M   'P 1'
#
loop_
_entity.id
_entity.type
_entity.pdbx_description
1 polymer ?
#
loop_
_entity_poly.entity_id
_entity_poly.type
_entity_poly.pdbx_seq_one_letter_code
_entity_poly.pdbx_strand_id
1 'polypeptide(L)'
;MDILFNALSYINLNAIIAIIAAGLFGLFVGAIPGLTATMAVALMVPFTFFMDPIPALALMISVGASSIYAGDIPGALLRIPGTPASAAYVDDAYLLV
;
A
#
# COMPACT_ATOMS: atom_id res chain seq x y z
N MET A 1 14.16 -15.54 -21.76
CA MET A 1 15.16 -14.74 -21.01
C MET A 1 15.06 -13.25 -21.34
N ASP A 2 14.79 -12.89 -22.59
CA ASP A 2 14.75 -11.49 -23.04
C ASP A 2 13.69 -10.63 -22.33
N ILE A 3 12.54 -11.20 -21.99
CA ILE A 3 11.48 -10.51 -21.24
C ILE A 3 11.96 -10.07 -19.84
N LEU A 4 12.70 -10.94 -19.14
CA LEU A 4 13.24 -10.63 -17.81
C LEU A 4 14.29 -9.51 -17.90
N PHE A 5 15.15 -9.52 -18.92
CA PHE A 5 16.14 -8.47 -19.13
C PHE A 5 15.49 -7.14 -19.53
N ASN A 6 14.46 -7.16 -20.37
CA ASN A 6 13.70 -5.96 -20.72
C ASN A 6 12.98 -5.37 -19.50
N ALA A 7 12.56 -6.19 -18.53
CA ALA A 7 11.91 -5.70 -17.32
C ALA A 7 12.81 -4.80 -16.45
N LEU A 8 14.14 -5.03 -16.45
CA LEU A 8 15.08 -4.16 -15.74
C LEU A 8 15.06 -2.72 -16.26
N SER A 9 14.74 -2.52 -17.54
CA SER A 9 14.67 -1.17 -18.13
C SER A 9 13.54 -0.32 -17.55
N TYR A 10 12.53 -0.93 -16.93
CA TYR A 10 11.42 -0.23 -16.28
C TYR A 10 11.75 0.24 -14.86
N ILE A 11 12.92 -0.14 -14.32
CA ILE A 11 13.41 0.37 -13.04
C ILE A 11 13.97 1.78 -13.29
N ASN A 12 13.08 2.77 -13.29
CA ASN A 12 13.43 4.18 -13.45
C ASN A 12 13.30 4.95 -12.13
N LEU A 13 13.97 6.10 -12.05
CA LEU A 13 13.99 6.93 -10.83
C LEU A 13 12.57 7.42 -10.47
N ASN A 14 11.75 7.76 -11.45
CA ASN A 14 10.38 8.24 -11.22
C ASN A 14 9.51 7.17 -10.55
N ALA A 15 9.63 5.90 -10.95
CA ALA A 15 8.90 4.79 -10.36
C ALA A 15 9.39 4.52 -8.93
N ILE A 16 10.70 4.61 -8.68
CA ILE A 16 11.26 4.46 -7.33
C ILE A 16 10.73 5.56 -6.41
N ILE A 17 10.75 6.82 -6.85
CA ILE A 17 10.21 7.95 -6.08
C ILE A 17 8.71 7.75 -5.82
N ALA A 18 7.96 7.34 -6.84
CA ALA A 18 6.53 7.05 -6.71
C ALA A 18 6.28 5.95 -5.68
N ILE A 19 7.06 4.85 -5.69
CA ILE A 19 6.95 3.76 -4.72
C ILE A 19 7.19 4.28 -3.31
N ILE A 20 8.27 5.03 -3.08
CA ILE A 20 8.64 5.52 -1.75
C ILE A 20 7.57 6.49 -1.23
N ALA A 21 7.17 7.48 -2.04
CA ALA A 21 6.17 8.47 -1.64
C ALA A 21 4.80 7.82 -1.36
N ALA A 22 4.35 6.94 -2.25
CA ALA A 22 3.09 6.21 -2.09
C ALA A 22 3.13 5.24 -0.92
N GLY A 23 4.27 4.61 -0.68
CA GLY A 23 4.49 3.71 0.45
C GLY A 23 4.39 4.44 1.79
N LEU A 24 5.04 5.60 1.91
CA LEU A 24 4.94 6.43 3.12
C LEU A 24 3.50 6.91 3.36
N PHE A 25 2.81 7.34 2.30
CA PHE A 25 1.40 7.72 2.41
C PHE A 25 0.50 6.54 2.80
N GLY A 26 0.71 5.36 2.19
CA GLY A 26 -0.05 4.16 2.51
C GLY A 26 0.20 3.68 3.94
N LEU A 27 1.44 3.73 4.43
CA LEU A 27 1.76 3.45 5.84
C LEU A 27 1.02 4.41 6.78
N PHE A 28 1.02 5.71 6.47
CA PHE A 28 0.31 6.71 7.26
C PHE A 28 -1.20 6.46 7.29
N VAL A 29 -1.82 6.23 6.12
CA VAL A 29 -3.26 5.98 6.01
C VAL A 29 -3.65 4.67 6.67
N GLY A 30 -2.90 3.59 6.45
CA GLY A 30 -3.19 2.27 7.01
C GLY A 30 -3.06 2.21 8.53
N ALA A 31 -2.16 3.01 9.12
CA ALA A 31 -2.02 3.07 10.58
C ALA A 31 -3.23 3.72 11.29
N ILE A 32 -4.10 4.44 10.55
CA ILE A 32 -5.28 5.08 11.11
C ILE A 32 -6.43 4.06 11.18
N PRO A 33 -6.99 3.79 12.38
CA PRO A 33 -8.10 2.84 12.52
C PRO A 33 -9.30 3.24 11.65
N GLY A 34 -9.82 2.29 10.88
CA GLY A 34 -11.00 2.48 10.03
C GLY A 34 -10.73 3.12 8.66
N LEU A 35 -9.49 3.52 8.35
CA LEU A 35 -9.09 3.99 7.03
C LEU A 35 -8.58 2.80 6.19
N THR A 36 -9.34 2.41 5.17
CA THR A 36 -9.05 1.20 4.39
C THR A 36 -8.02 1.45 3.28
N ALA A 37 -7.30 0.40 2.90
CA ALA A 37 -6.42 0.45 1.73
C ALA A 37 -7.15 0.84 0.44
N THR A 38 -8.42 0.45 0.31
CA THR A 38 -9.27 0.86 -0.83
C THR A 38 -9.47 2.38 -0.89
N MET A 39 -9.63 3.03 0.25
CA MET A 39 -9.73 4.49 0.32
C MET A 39 -8.39 5.16 -0.02
N ALA A 40 -7.27 4.63 0.50
CA ALA A 40 -5.92 5.13 0.18
C ALA A 40 -5.64 5.12 -1.33
N VAL A 41 -5.96 3.99 -1.97
CA VAL A 41 -5.84 3.82 -3.43
C VAL A 41 -6.77 4.79 -4.17
N ALA A 42 -8.03 4.94 -3.74
CA ALA A 42 -8.98 5.86 -4.37
C ALA A 42 -8.51 7.32 -4.33
N LEU A 43 -7.92 7.76 -3.22
CA LEU A 43 -7.33 9.10 -3.07
C LEU A 43 -6.15 9.34 -4.02
N MET A 44 -5.47 8.27 -4.43
CA MET A 44 -4.33 8.34 -5.33
C MET A 44 -4.70 8.33 -6.82
N VAL A 45 -5.89 7.85 -7.19
CA VAL A 45 -6.35 7.76 -8.59
C VAL A 45 -6.19 9.09 -9.36
N PRO A 46 -6.60 10.26 -8.83
CA PRO A 46 -6.50 11.51 -9.59
C PRO A 46 -5.07 11.90 -9.98
N PHE A 47 -4.09 11.52 -9.15
CA PHE A 47 -2.68 11.80 -9.43
C PHE A 47 -2.14 10.96 -10.59
N THR A 48 -2.67 9.73 -10.77
CA THR A 48 -2.22 8.84 -11.84
C THR A 48 -2.55 9.35 -13.25
N PHE A 49 -3.55 10.23 -13.40
CA PHE A 49 -3.89 10.84 -14.70
C PHE A 49 -2.81 11.78 -15.25
N PHE A 50 -1.89 12.25 -14.39
CA PHE A 50 -0.80 13.15 -14.78
C PHE A 50 0.56 12.44 -14.84
N MET A 51 0.59 11.11 -14.72
CA MET A 51 1.80 10.31 -14.63
C MET A 51 1.94 9.36 -15.82
N ASP A 52 3.19 9.03 -16.15
CA ASP A 52 3.47 7.93 -17.08
C ASP A 52 2.96 6.59 -16.52
N PRO A 53 2.61 5.61 -17.37
CA PRO A 53 2.00 4.35 -16.93
C PRO A 53 2.82 3.57 -15.89
N ILE A 54 4.15 3.55 -16.03
CA ILE A 54 5.04 2.79 -15.13
C ILE A 54 5.04 3.37 -13.70
N PRO A 55 5.38 4.65 -13.47
CA PRO A 55 5.32 5.22 -12.12
C PRO A 55 3.88 5.29 -11.57
N ALA A 56 2.85 5.43 -12.41
CA ALA A 56 1.45 5.35 -11.98
C ALA A 56 1.09 3.98 -11.41
N LEU A 57 1.45 2.90 -12.11
CA LEU A 57 1.26 1.52 -11.63
C LEU A 57 2.05 1.28 -10.33
N ALA A 58 3.31 1.74 -10.30
CA ALA A 58 4.17 1.59 -9.14
C ALA A 58 3.60 2.30 -7.90
N LEU A 59 3.03 3.49 -8.08
CA LEU A 59 2.32 4.25 -7.06
C LEU A 59 1.11 3.47 -6.51
N MET A 60 0.25 2.98 -7.39
CA MET A 60 -0.98 2.27 -7.02
C MET A 60 -0.70 0.97 -6.27
N ILE A 61 0.30 0.20 -6.72
CA ILE A 61 0.72 -1.04 -6.05
C ILE A 61 1.32 -0.72 -4.68
N SER A 62 2.20 0.29 -4.61
CA SER A 62 2.90 0.64 -3.36
C SER A 62 1.96 1.15 -2.29
N VAL A 63 1.02 2.06 -2.61
CA VAL A 63 0.03 2.56 -1.64
C VAL A 63 -0.89 1.44 -1.13
N GLY A 64 -1.31 0.54 -2.01
CA GLY A 64 -2.16 -0.60 -1.64
C GLY A 64 -1.45 -1.55 -0.69
N ALA A 65 -0.24 -2.00 -1.05
CA ALA A 65 0.52 -2.96 -0.25
C ALA A 65 0.91 -2.39 1.12
N SER A 66 1.42 -1.16 1.15
CA SER A 66 1.83 -0.50 2.40
C SER A 66 0.64 -0.19 3.33
N SER A 67 -0.51 0.20 2.78
CA SER A 67 -1.71 0.48 3.58
C SER A 67 -2.34 -0.79 4.16
N ILE A 68 -2.35 -1.89 3.40
CA ILE A 68 -2.80 -3.20 3.93
C ILE A 68 -1.90 -3.62 5.09
N TYR A 69 -0.58 -3.56 4.90
CA TYR A 69 0.38 -3.92 5.94
C TYR A 69 0.23 -3.05 7.20
N ALA A 70 0.16 -1.72 7.04
CA ALA A 70 0.02 -0.82 8.17
C ALA A 70 -1.35 -0.94 8.88
N GLY A 71 -2.38 -1.42 8.17
CA GLY A 71 -3.70 -1.71 8.73
C GLY A 71 -3.70 -2.76 9.85
N ASP A 72 -2.67 -3.60 9.92
CA ASP A 72 -2.52 -4.58 10.99
C ASP A 72 -1.92 -3.98 12.26
N ILE A 73 -1.31 -2.79 12.21
CA ILE A 73 -0.81 -2.07 13.38
C ILE A 73 -1.95 -1.75 14.37
N PRO A 74 -3.03 -1.05 13.99
CA PRO A 74 -4.18 -0.87 14.87
C PRO A 74 -4.93 -2.18 15.12
N GLY A 75 -4.84 -3.16 14.21
CA GLY A 75 -5.37 -4.51 14.44
C GLY A 75 -4.75 -5.17 15.67
N ALA A 76 -3.42 -5.17 15.74
CA ALA A 76 -2.66 -5.76 16.85
C ALA A 76 -2.73 -4.91 18.13
N LEU A 77 -2.65 -3.58 18.03
CA LEU A 77 -2.58 -2.72 19.23
C LEU A 77 -3.95 -2.37 19.83
N LEU A 78 -4.98 -2.24 18.99
CA LEU A 78 -6.28 -1.69 19.39
C LEU A 78 -7.43 -2.66 19.14
N ARG A 79 -7.15 -3.86 18.58
CA ARG A 79 -8.16 -4.84 18.19
C ARG A 79 -9.16 -4.29 17.15
N ILE A 80 -8.70 -3.38 16.29
CA ILE A 80 -9.49 -2.79 15.21
C ILE A 80 -8.88 -3.19 13.86
N PRO A 81 -9.49 -4.11 13.11
CA PRO A 81 -8.91 -4.62 11.86
C PRO A 81 -8.93 -3.56 10.75
N GLY A 82 -7.84 -3.45 10.00
CA GLY A 82 -7.74 -2.55 8.84
C GLY A 82 -8.36 -3.09 7.55
N THR A 83 -8.53 -4.42 7.43
CA THR A 83 -9.16 -5.07 6.28
C THR A 83 -10.11 -6.21 6.70
N PRO A 84 -11.06 -6.64 5.84
CA PRO A 84 -11.89 -7.81 6.12
C PRO A 84 -11.10 -9.10 6.31
N ALA A 85 -9.94 -9.24 5.65
CA ALA A 85 -9.05 -10.38 5.83
C ALA A 85 -8.37 -10.34 7.20
N SER A 86 -7.92 -9.15 7.64
CA SER A 86 -7.34 -8.94 8.97
C SER A 86 -8.33 -9.25 10.09
N ALA A 87 -9.63 -9.06 9.87
CA ALA A 87 -10.66 -9.39 10.84
C ALA A 87 -10.70 -10.89 11.20
N ALA A 88 -10.25 -11.79 10.32
CA ALA A 88 -10.22 -13.22 10.60
C ALA A 88 -9.19 -13.62 11.67
N TYR A 89 -8.14 -12.82 11.87
CA TYR A 89 -7.05 -13.08 12.81
C TYR A 89 -6.79 -11.93 13.80
N VAL A 90 -7.65 -10.90 13.84
CA VAL A 90 -7.41 -9.70 14.68
C VAL A 90 -7.37 -10.03 16.17
N ASP A 91 -8.18 -10.98 16.62
CA ASP A 91 -8.19 -11.43 18.01
C ASP A 91 -6.89 -12.16 18.36
N ASP A 92 -6.40 -13.01 17.46
CA ASP A 92 -5.12 -13.70 17.64
C ASP A 92 -3.95 -12.70 17.64
N ALA A 93 -3.97 -11.71 16.74
CA ALA A 93 -2.95 -10.67 16.67
C ALA A 93 -2.91 -9.79 17.93
N TYR A 94 -4.07 -9.41 18.46
CA TYR A 94 -4.17 -8.62 19.69
C TYR A 94 -3.67 -9.38 20.92
N LEU A 95 -3.88 -10.70 20.98
CA LEU A 95 -3.38 -11.54 22.08
C LEU A 95 -1.87 -11.81 22.02
N LEU A 96 -1.22 -11.57 20.88
CA LEU A 96 0.23 -11.75 20.70
C LEU A 96 1.06 -10.54 21.17
N VAL A 97 0.44 -9.37 21.35
CA VAL A 97 1.09 -8.13 21.81
C VAL A 97 0.87 -7.92 23.29
#